data_AF-A0A2G9YVG5-F1
#
_entry.id   AF-A0A2G9YVG5-F1
#
_cell.length_a   1.000
_cell.length_b   1.000
_cell.length_c   1.000
_cell.angle_alpha   90.00
_cell.angle_beta   90.00
_cell.angle_gamma   90.00
#
_symmetry.space_group_name_H-M   'P 1'
#
loop_
_entity.id
_entity.type
_entity.pdbx_description
1 polymer ?
#
loop_
_entity_poly.entity_id
_entity_poly.type
_entity_poly.pdbx_seq_one_letter_code
_entity_poly.pdbx_strand_id
1 'polypeptide(L)'
;MNLSFNLTAILYSFGTLVIAFLFHRFYSLQKRKPTRFGFLFSRLVFWSGIGMAIYSFFFFFFSQNISYLRIGNIIGEPFLIIGFTYGFAVFFLLAKPTISSYFIIIPLALVGVFLSIFFHFLFPSFPLIDGNGILHWNAQFPSALNYSIFSFLGIFPLAIALFGEAGKNKEDKKVRRRSIFLGIGTICVLIGGIVLSFAATKIIYTLALLVQNFGFIFFFISTLFN
;
A
#
# COMPACT_ATOMS: atom_id res chain seq x y z
N MET A 1 13.58 24.96 6.86
CA MET A 1 13.17 23.68 6.26
C MET A 1 12.58 23.95 4.88
N ASN A 2 12.97 23.17 3.86
CA ASN A 2 12.46 23.32 2.49
C ASN A 2 10.96 22.99 2.42
N LEU A 3 10.17 23.80 1.69
CA LEU A 3 8.72 23.60 1.52
C LEU A 3 8.37 22.19 0.98
N SER A 4 9.21 21.64 0.09
CA SER A 4 9.06 20.29 -0.44
C SER A 4 9.16 19.21 0.63
N PHE A 5 10.07 19.36 1.60
CA PHE A 5 10.22 18.41 2.71
C PHE A 5 8.93 18.34 3.54
N ASN A 6 8.38 19.51 3.90
CA ASN A 6 7.15 19.61 4.68
C ASN A 6 5.96 18.98 3.96
N LEU A 7 5.82 19.22 2.65
CA LEU A 7 4.73 18.64 1.86
C LEU A 7 4.82 17.12 1.80
N THR A 8 5.99 16.55 1.50
CA THR A 8 6.18 15.10 1.46
C THR A 8 5.86 14.45 2.81
N ALA A 9 6.27 15.08 3.91
CA ALA A 9 6.04 14.56 5.27
C ALA A 9 4.55 14.56 5.63
N ILE A 10 3.84 15.63 5.28
CA ILE A 10 2.39 15.74 5.46
C ILE A 10 1.68 14.66 4.64
N LEU A 11 2.07 14.44 3.38
CA LEU A 11 1.45 13.45 2.51
C LEU A 11 1.67 12.01 3.01
N TYR A 12 2.87 11.67 3.50
CA TYR A 12 3.12 10.37 4.15
C TYR A 12 2.28 10.18 5.42
N SER A 13 2.18 11.22 6.25
CA SER A 13 1.38 11.20 7.48
C SER A 13 -0.10 11.00 7.17
N PHE A 14 -0.63 11.74 6.19
CA PHE A 14 -2.01 11.64 5.77
C PHE A 14 -2.34 10.22 5.31
N GLY A 15 -1.50 9.63 4.46
CA GLY A 15 -1.67 8.24 4.02
C GLY A 15 -1.70 7.25 5.18
N THR A 16 -0.77 7.40 6.13
CA THR A 16 -0.72 6.56 7.34
C THR A 16 -1.98 6.70 8.18
N LEU A 17 -2.48 7.92 8.41
CA LEU A 17 -3.69 8.18 9.17
C LEU A 17 -4.94 7.59 8.50
N VAL A 18 -5.05 7.72 7.17
CA VAL A 18 -6.16 7.13 6.42
C VAL A 18 -6.11 5.60 6.52
N ILE A 19 -4.95 4.97 6.34
CA ILE A 19 -4.82 3.52 6.46
C ILE A 19 -5.15 3.05 7.89
N ALA A 20 -4.69 3.76 8.93
CA ALA A 20 -5.03 3.46 10.31
C ALA A 20 -6.55 3.56 10.56
N PHE A 21 -7.19 4.61 10.03
CA PHE A 21 -8.64 4.78 10.11
C PHE A 21 -9.39 3.65 9.40
N LEU A 22 -8.96 3.28 8.18
CA LEU A 22 -9.53 2.16 7.43
C LEU A 22 -9.40 0.85 8.21
N PHE A 23 -8.23 0.59 8.80
CA PHE A 23 -8.02 -0.62 9.60
C PHE A 23 -9.01 -0.65 10.76
N HIS A 24 -9.11 0.43 11.53
CA HIS A 24 -10.05 0.54 12.64
C HIS A 24 -11.50 0.27 12.18
N ARG A 25 -11.93 0.85 11.06
CA ARG A 25 -13.30 0.66 10.51
C ARG A 25 -13.55 -0.79 10.10
N PHE A 26 -12.67 -1.38 9.29
CA PHE A 26 -12.84 -2.76 8.81
C PHE A 26 -12.71 -3.78 9.94
N TYR A 27 -11.80 -3.56 10.89
CA TYR A 27 -11.65 -4.42 12.07
C TYR A 27 -12.89 -4.37 12.96
N SER A 28 -13.44 -3.18 13.19
CA SER A 28 -14.69 -3.01 13.95
C SER A 28 -15.88 -3.70 13.28
N LEU A 29 -16.00 -3.58 11.96
CA LEU A 29 -17.03 -4.29 11.19
C LEU A 29 -16.84 -5.80 11.26
N GLN A 30 -15.60 -6.28 11.13
CA GLN A 30 -15.26 -7.69 11.20
C GLN A 30 -15.59 -8.30 12.58
N LYS A 31 -15.38 -7.56 13.67
CA LYS A 31 -15.79 -8.00 15.02
C LYS A 31 -17.31 -8.19 15.14
N ARG A 32 -18.10 -7.35 14.48
CA ARG A 32 -19.57 -7.40 14.54
C ARG A 32 -20.18 -8.43 13.59
N LYS A 33 -19.63 -8.54 12.38
CA LYS A 33 -20.08 -9.44 11.32
C LYS A 33 -18.85 -10.09 10.68
N PRO A 34 -18.39 -11.22 11.23
CA PRO A 34 -17.17 -11.86 10.74
C PRO A 34 -17.41 -12.41 9.33
N THR A 35 -16.70 -11.86 8.35
CA THR A 35 -16.68 -12.34 6.96
C THR A 35 -15.25 -12.67 6.54
N ARG A 36 -15.07 -13.59 5.59
CA ARG A 36 -13.74 -13.89 5.04
C ARG A 36 -13.13 -12.66 4.36
N PHE A 37 -13.95 -11.91 3.61
CA PHE A 37 -13.54 -10.66 2.98
C PHE A 37 -13.07 -9.63 4.01
N GLY A 38 -13.89 -9.36 5.04
CA GLY A 38 -13.55 -8.40 6.10
C GLY A 38 -12.28 -8.78 6.85
N PHE A 39 -12.06 -10.08 7.10
CA PHE A 39 -10.82 -10.58 7.68
C PHE A 39 -9.61 -10.28 6.79
N LEU A 40 -9.60 -10.74 5.53
CA LEU A 40 -8.47 -10.57 4.64
C LEU A 40 -8.19 -9.10 4.33
N PHE A 41 -9.25 -8.31 4.06
CA PHE A 41 -9.12 -6.89 3.78
C PHE A 41 -8.60 -6.12 5.00
N SER A 42 -9.08 -6.44 6.22
CA SER A 42 -8.54 -5.82 7.44
C SER A 42 -7.06 -6.13 7.65
N ARG A 43 -6.59 -7.34 7.28
CA ARG A 43 -5.17 -7.71 7.36
C ARG A 43 -4.32 -7.01 6.30
N LEU A 44 -4.82 -6.87 5.07
CA LEU A 44 -4.19 -6.02 4.05
C LEU A 44 -3.95 -4.61 4.61
N VAL A 45 -5.01 -3.98 5.13
CA VAL A 45 -4.92 -2.60 5.61
C VAL A 45 -4.01 -2.48 6.83
N PHE A 46 -4.06 -3.46 7.75
CA PHE A 46 -3.19 -3.51 8.93
C PHE A 46 -1.71 -3.56 8.57
N TRP A 47 -1.30 -4.52 7.74
CA TRP A 47 0.10 -4.71 7.38
C TRP A 47 0.63 -3.55 6.53
N SER A 48 -0.17 -3.08 5.58
CA SER A 48 0.18 -1.87 4.82
C SER A 48 0.30 -0.64 5.73
N GLY A 49 -0.54 -0.54 6.77
CA GLY A 49 -0.50 0.52 7.77
C GLY A 49 0.75 0.51 8.62
N ILE A 50 1.19 -0.66 9.06
CA ILE A 50 2.47 -0.81 9.78
C ILE A 50 3.63 -0.35 8.90
N GLY A 51 3.70 -0.81 7.64
CA GLY A 51 4.76 -0.41 6.72
C GLY A 51 4.80 1.11 6.50
N MET A 52 3.65 1.73 6.25
CA MET A 52 3.54 3.19 6.09
C MET A 52 3.86 3.97 7.36
N ALA A 53 3.49 3.44 8.53
CA ALA A 53 3.81 4.05 9.82
C ALA A 53 5.32 4.02 10.10
N ILE A 54 5.99 2.91 9.77
CA ILE A 54 7.45 2.79 9.87
C ILE A 54 8.11 3.81 8.95
N TYR A 55 7.72 3.88 7.68
CA TYR A 55 8.25 4.86 6.74
C TYR A 55 8.05 6.29 7.25
N SER A 56 6.83 6.62 7.69
CA SER A 56 6.54 7.95 8.23
C SER A 56 7.40 8.26 9.47
N PHE A 57 7.45 7.36 10.45
CA PHE A 57 8.25 7.53 11.66
C PHE A 57 9.72 7.79 11.33
N PHE A 58 10.32 6.95 10.49
CA PHE A 58 11.73 7.13 10.13
C PHE A 58 11.99 8.41 9.36
N PHE A 59 11.08 8.82 8.48
CA PHE A 59 11.20 10.09 7.78
C PHE A 59 11.13 11.28 8.73
N PHE A 60 10.17 11.31 9.66
CA PHE A 60 10.01 12.44 10.58
C PHE A 60 11.17 12.59 11.54
N PHE A 61 11.57 11.50 12.20
CA PHE A 61 12.57 11.57 13.27
C PHE A 61 14.00 11.48 12.77
N PHE A 62 14.23 10.85 11.61
CA PHE A 62 15.56 10.55 11.11
C PHE A 62 15.81 10.99 9.66
N SER A 63 15.07 11.99 9.17
CA SER A 63 15.25 12.55 7.82
C SER A 63 16.70 12.92 7.48
N GLN A 64 17.52 13.34 8.44
CA GLN A 64 18.92 13.71 8.18
C GLN A 64 19.90 12.53 8.25
N ASN A 65 19.43 11.33 8.65
CA ASN A 65 20.29 10.18 8.88
C ASN A 65 19.92 9.01 7.96
N ILE A 66 20.67 8.90 6.86
CA ILE A 66 20.48 7.88 5.81
C ILE A 66 20.54 6.46 6.39
N SER A 67 21.38 6.22 7.40
CA SER A 67 21.51 4.90 8.03
C SER A 67 20.23 4.47 8.75
N TYR A 68 19.59 5.40 9.48
CA TYR A 68 18.30 5.13 10.11
C TYR A 68 17.17 5.00 9.09
N LEU A 69 17.15 5.84 8.04
CA LEU A 69 16.19 5.68 6.95
C LEU A 69 16.32 4.32 6.28
N ARG A 70 17.55 3.81 6.09
CA ARG A 70 17.79 2.45 5.56
C ARG A 70 17.17 1.38 6.46
N ILE A 71 17.34 1.47 7.77
CA ILE A 71 16.69 0.55 8.73
C ILE A 71 15.17 0.63 8.58
N GLY A 72 14.62 1.84 8.50
CA GLY A 72 13.20 2.05 8.23
C GLY A 72 12.73 1.38 6.95
N ASN A 73 13.52 1.42 5.88
CA ASN A 73 13.16 0.76 4.62
C ASN A 73 13.17 -0.77 4.75
N ILE A 74 14.25 -1.33 5.31
CA ILE A 74 14.44 -2.78 5.53
C ILE A 74 13.30 -3.37 6.36
N ILE A 75 12.84 -2.65 7.38
CA ILE A 75 11.79 -3.13 8.27
C ILE A 75 10.40 -2.87 7.67
N GLY A 76 10.19 -1.72 7.04
CA GLY A 76 8.88 -1.30 6.53
C GLY A 76 8.44 -2.03 5.26
N GLU A 77 9.34 -2.27 4.31
CA GLU A 77 9.01 -2.90 3.02
C GLU A 77 8.40 -4.32 3.18
N PRO A 78 8.95 -5.21 4.04
CA PRO A 78 8.33 -6.51 4.31
C PRO A 78 6.87 -6.44 4.73
N PHE A 79 6.48 -5.45 5.55
CA PHE A 79 5.09 -5.30 5.98
C PHE A 79 4.17 -4.86 4.83
N LEU A 80 4.65 -3.99 3.94
CA LEU A 80 3.92 -3.62 2.72
C LEU A 80 3.71 -4.83 1.82
N ILE A 81 4.76 -5.64 1.62
CA ILE A 81 4.71 -6.86 0.82
C ILE A 81 3.72 -7.86 1.41
N ILE A 82 3.75 -8.09 2.73
CA ILE A 82 2.76 -8.93 3.41
C ILE A 82 1.35 -8.38 3.13
N GLY A 83 1.14 -7.07 3.22
CA GLY A 83 -0.12 -6.40 2.85
C GLY A 83 -0.57 -6.73 1.43
N PHE A 84 0.34 -6.69 0.45
CA PHE A 84 0.06 -7.02 -0.95
C PHE A 84 -0.35 -8.49 -1.14
N THR A 85 0.21 -9.43 -0.38
CA THR A 85 -0.21 -10.83 -0.45
C THR A 85 -1.64 -11.05 0.02
N TYR A 86 -2.10 -10.29 1.03
CA TYR A 86 -3.50 -10.26 1.41
C TYR A 86 -4.39 -9.66 0.31
N GLY A 87 -3.89 -8.67 -0.44
CA GLY A 87 -4.61 -8.12 -1.60
C GLY A 87 -4.86 -9.16 -2.68
N PHE A 88 -3.82 -9.95 -2.99
CA PHE A 88 -3.93 -11.07 -3.91
C PHE A 88 -4.90 -12.15 -3.39
N ALA A 89 -4.88 -12.43 -2.09
CA ALA A 89 -5.81 -13.37 -1.48
C ALA A 89 -7.27 -12.88 -1.55
N VAL A 90 -7.51 -11.57 -1.39
CA VAL A 90 -8.86 -10.97 -1.58
C VAL A 90 -9.30 -11.12 -3.04
N PHE A 91 -8.42 -10.89 -4.01
CA PHE A 91 -8.73 -11.16 -5.42
C PHE A 91 -9.20 -12.60 -5.64
N PHE A 92 -8.45 -13.59 -5.14
CA PHE A 92 -8.84 -14.99 -5.26
C PHE A 92 -10.14 -15.32 -4.52
N LEU A 93 -10.39 -14.72 -3.36
CA LEU A 93 -11.66 -14.90 -2.67
C LEU A 93 -12.85 -14.44 -3.53
N LEU A 94 -12.72 -13.32 -4.24
CA LEU A 94 -13.77 -12.75 -5.08
C LEU A 94 -13.91 -13.46 -6.45
N ALA A 95 -12.80 -13.96 -7.00
CA ALA A 95 -12.77 -14.62 -8.31
C ALA A 95 -13.00 -16.14 -8.23
N LYS A 96 -12.42 -16.82 -7.25
CA LYS A 96 -12.45 -18.28 -7.03
C LYS A 96 -12.54 -18.61 -5.52
N PRO A 97 -13.72 -18.49 -4.89
CA PRO A 97 -13.89 -18.61 -3.44
C PRO A 97 -13.58 -19.99 -2.84
N THR A 98 -13.40 -21.01 -3.67
CA THR A 98 -13.06 -22.39 -3.28
C THR A 98 -11.60 -22.55 -2.87
N ILE A 99 -10.70 -21.67 -3.33
CA ILE A 99 -9.27 -21.75 -3.02
C ILE A 99 -9.03 -21.22 -1.60
N SER A 100 -8.37 -22.02 -0.75
CA SER A 100 -7.99 -21.56 0.59
C SER A 100 -6.93 -20.46 0.48
N SER A 101 -7.21 -19.31 1.08
CA SER A 101 -6.34 -18.14 1.07
C SER A 101 -4.95 -18.41 1.67
N TYR A 102 -4.82 -19.40 2.57
CA TYR A 102 -3.54 -19.77 3.18
C TYR A 102 -2.53 -20.30 2.17
N PHE A 103 -2.98 -21.06 1.16
CA PHE A 103 -2.10 -21.58 0.10
C PHE A 103 -1.53 -20.47 -0.79
N ILE A 104 -2.14 -19.28 -0.78
CA ILE A 104 -1.69 -18.12 -1.53
C ILE A 104 -0.83 -17.22 -0.65
N ILE A 105 -1.31 -16.90 0.55
CA ILE A 105 -0.66 -15.93 1.45
C ILE A 105 0.71 -16.43 1.91
N ILE A 106 0.80 -17.67 2.41
CA ILE A 106 2.03 -18.15 3.06
C ILE A 106 3.20 -18.20 2.08
N PRO A 107 3.10 -18.84 0.90
CA PRO A 107 4.24 -18.92 -0.03
C PRO A 107 4.63 -17.55 -0.57
N LEU A 108 3.65 -16.72 -0.97
CA LEU A 108 3.95 -15.39 -1.53
C LEU A 108 4.54 -14.45 -0.50
N ALA A 109 4.09 -14.51 0.75
CA ALA A 109 4.63 -13.66 1.82
C ALA A 109 6.07 -14.08 2.15
N LEU A 110 6.33 -15.39 2.26
CA LEU A 110 7.69 -15.89 2.49
C LEU A 110 8.64 -15.50 1.36
N VAL A 111 8.25 -15.74 0.10
CA VAL A 111 9.08 -15.39 -1.07
C VAL A 111 9.29 -13.90 -1.16
N GLY A 112 8.24 -13.08 -1.01
CA GLY A 112 8.34 -11.64 -1.13
C GLY A 112 9.15 -10.99 -0.01
N VAL A 113 8.94 -11.41 1.24
CA VAL A 113 9.74 -10.93 2.39
C VAL A 113 11.19 -11.36 2.25
N PHE A 114 11.45 -12.62 1.87
CA PHE A 114 12.81 -13.10 1.63
C PHE A 114 13.50 -12.28 0.54
N LEU A 115 12.87 -12.08 -0.62
CA LEU A 115 13.44 -11.30 -1.72
C LEU A 115 13.68 -9.84 -1.33
N SER A 116 12.75 -9.23 -0.59
CA SER A 116 12.90 -7.85 -0.11
C SER A 116 14.14 -7.72 0.78
N ILE A 117 14.24 -8.56 1.81
CA ILE A 117 15.39 -8.58 2.72
C ILE A 117 16.68 -8.85 1.94
N PHE A 118 16.69 -9.88 1.10
CA PHE A 118 17.83 -10.27 0.28
C PHE A 118 18.34 -9.12 -0.61
N PHE A 119 17.43 -8.43 -1.30
CA PHE A 119 17.80 -7.29 -2.14
C PHE A 119 18.35 -6.12 -1.33
N HIS A 120 17.82 -5.83 -0.14
CA HIS A 120 18.35 -4.79 0.75
C HIS A 120 19.77 -5.08 1.27
N PHE A 121 20.15 -6.36 1.37
CA PHE A 121 21.48 -6.77 1.80
C PHE A 121 22.49 -6.82 0.63
N LEU A 122 22.11 -7.38 -0.52
CA LEU A 122 23.01 -7.49 -1.69
C LEU A 122 23.16 -6.19 -2.47
N PHE A 123 22.09 -5.41 -2.55
CA PHE A 123 22.08 -4.10 -3.19
C PHE A 123 21.68 -3.11 -2.13
N PRO A 124 22.62 -2.52 -1.37
CA PRO A 124 22.30 -1.57 -0.31
C PRO A 124 21.40 -0.45 -0.86
N SER A 125 20.09 -0.60 -0.68
CA SER A 125 19.09 0.35 -1.15
C SER A 125 19.15 1.50 -0.17
N PHE A 126 19.98 2.49 -0.48
CA PHE A 126 20.03 3.71 0.30
C PHE A 126 18.83 4.55 -0.10
N PRO A 127 17.93 4.88 0.85
CA PRO A 127 16.99 5.96 0.63
C PRO A 127 17.79 7.21 0.27
N LEU A 128 17.40 7.88 -0.82
CA LEU A 128 18.09 9.06 -1.31
C LEU A 128 17.29 10.29 -0.97
N ILE A 129 17.92 11.31 -0.38
CA ILE A 129 17.33 12.64 -0.30
C ILE A 129 17.94 13.47 -1.43
N ASP A 130 17.09 13.93 -2.35
CA ASP A 130 17.55 14.75 -3.46
C ASP A 130 17.92 16.18 -3.01
N GLY A 131 18.50 16.97 -3.91
CA GLY A 131 18.83 18.38 -3.64
C GLY A 131 17.61 19.27 -3.30
N ASN A 132 16.39 18.76 -3.47
CA ASN A 132 15.15 19.44 -3.08
C ASN A 132 14.62 19.00 -1.71
N GLY A 133 15.31 18.08 -1.02
CA GLY A 133 14.88 17.54 0.27
C GLY A 133 13.77 16.49 0.17
N ILE A 134 13.61 15.83 -0.99
CA ILE A 134 12.61 14.76 -1.19
C ILE A 134 13.25 13.41 -0.93
N LEU A 135 12.61 12.60 -0.08
CA LEU A 135 13.07 11.25 0.25
C LEU A 135 12.54 10.20 -0.74
N HIS A 136 13.45 9.56 -1.45
CA HIS A 136 13.18 8.43 -2.32
C HIS A 136 13.51 7.13 -1.60
N TRP A 137 12.50 6.43 -1.09
CA TRP A 137 12.70 5.19 -0.32
C TRP A 137 13.36 4.07 -1.13
N ASN A 138 12.87 3.84 -2.35
CA ASN A 138 13.30 2.74 -3.21
C ASN A 138 14.08 3.27 -4.43
N ALA A 139 15.06 4.14 -4.22
CA ALA A 139 15.79 4.79 -5.31
C ALA A 139 16.61 3.82 -6.19
N GLN A 140 16.90 2.61 -5.71
CA GLN A 140 17.69 1.61 -6.42
C GLN A 140 16.79 0.63 -7.21
N PHE A 141 17.20 0.33 -8.44
CA PHE A 141 16.40 -0.44 -9.39
C PHE A 141 15.92 -1.82 -8.87
N PRO A 142 16.74 -2.66 -8.20
CA PRO A 142 16.27 -3.98 -7.75
C PRO A 142 15.19 -3.91 -6.67
N SER A 143 15.33 -3.04 -5.67
CA SER A 143 14.32 -2.85 -4.61
C SER A 143 13.05 -2.19 -5.17
N ALA A 144 13.20 -1.17 -6.03
CA ALA A 144 12.09 -0.55 -6.74
C ALA A 144 11.28 -1.57 -7.55
N LEU A 145 11.98 -2.45 -8.28
CA LEU A 145 11.39 -3.49 -9.11
C LEU A 145 10.66 -4.54 -8.25
N ASN A 146 11.28 -5.01 -7.17
CA ASN A 146 10.66 -5.97 -6.25
C ASN A 146 9.35 -5.41 -5.68
N TYR A 147 9.41 -4.22 -5.07
CA TYR A 147 8.23 -3.55 -4.54
C TYR A 147 7.14 -3.36 -5.61
N SER A 148 7.53 -2.93 -6.81
CA SER A 148 6.58 -2.68 -7.91
C SER A 148 5.93 -3.96 -8.43
N ILE A 149 6.67 -5.06 -8.56
CA ILE A 149 6.13 -6.36 -8.97
C ILE A 149 5.13 -6.88 -7.93
N PHE A 150 5.49 -6.89 -6.65
CA PHE A 150 4.58 -7.37 -5.60
C PHE A 150 3.36 -6.46 -5.44
N SER A 151 3.54 -5.14 -5.54
CA SER A 151 2.44 -4.18 -5.57
C SER A 151 1.51 -4.47 -6.76
N PHE A 152 2.06 -4.62 -7.96
CA PHE A 152 1.27 -4.94 -9.15
C PHE A 152 0.51 -6.25 -9.00
N LEU A 153 1.18 -7.35 -8.66
CA LEU A 153 0.56 -8.66 -8.50
C LEU A 153 -0.48 -8.69 -7.38
N GLY A 154 -0.25 -7.96 -6.28
CA GLY A 154 -1.16 -7.95 -5.14
C GLY A 154 -2.36 -7.00 -5.28
N ILE A 155 -2.14 -5.83 -5.88
CA ILE A 155 -3.09 -4.70 -5.86
C ILE A 155 -3.83 -4.56 -7.19
N PHE A 156 -3.20 -4.86 -8.33
CA PHE A 156 -3.87 -4.75 -9.62
C PHE A 156 -5.04 -5.75 -9.78
N PRO A 157 -4.86 -7.06 -9.49
CA PRO A 157 -5.98 -8.01 -9.55
C PRO A 157 -7.09 -7.67 -8.55
N LEU A 158 -6.72 -7.16 -7.37
CA LEU A 158 -7.68 -6.68 -6.37
C LEU A 158 -8.58 -5.58 -6.94
N ALA A 159 -8.01 -4.59 -7.64
CA ALA A 159 -8.79 -3.53 -8.28
C ALA A 159 -9.79 -4.11 -9.29
N ILE A 160 -9.35 -5.05 -10.13
CA ILE A 160 -10.23 -5.71 -11.12
C ILE A 160 -11.38 -6.44 -10.41
N ALA A 161 -11.09 -7.20 -9.35
CA ALA A 161 -12.13 -7.90 -8.59
C ALA A 161 -13.13 -6.95 -7.93
N LEU A 162 -12.69 -5.80 -7.43
CA LEU A 162 -13.57 -4.77 -6.85
C LEU A 162 -14.51 -4.16 -7.90
N PHE A 163 -14.01 -3.87 -9.11
CA PHE A 163 -14.88 -3.42 -10.20
C PHE A 163 -15.84 -4.52 -10.67
N GLY A 164 -15.38 -5.77 -10.73
CA GLY A 164 -16.24 -6.92 -10.99
C GLY A 164 -17.37 -7.05 -9.96
N GLU A 165 -17.07 -6.86 -8.69
CA GLU A 165 -18.05 -6.87 -7.59
C GLU A 165 -19.08 -5.75 -7.73
N ALA A 166 -18.65 -4.55 -8.16
CA ALA A 166 -19.57 -3.47 -8.48
C ALA A 166 -20.49 -3.79 -9.66
N GLY A 167 -20.00 -4.54 -10.65
CA GLY A 167 -20.77 -4.99 -11.80
C GLY A 167 -21.80 -6.08 -11.47
N LYS A 168 -21.52 -6.93 -10.48
CA LYS A 168 -22.44 -7.98 -10.00
C LYS A 168 -23.58 -7.40 -9.16
N ASN A 169 -23.29 -6.44 -8.29
CA ASN A 169 -24.25 -5.88 -7.34
C ASN A 169 -24.95 -4.62 -7.89
N LYS A 170 -25.58 -4.68 -9.07
CA LYS A 170 -26.18 -3.49 -9.71
C LYS A 170 -27.35 -2.89 -8.93
N GLU A 171 -28.11 -3.72 -8.23
CA GLU A 171 -29.31 -3.34 -7.48
C GLU A 171 -28.97 -2.75 -6.11
N ASP A 172 -27.94 -3.26 -5.44
CA ASP A 172 -27.43 -2.68 -4.20
C ASP A 172 -26.49 -1.50 -4.49
N LYS A 173 -27.10 -0.31 -4.57
CA LYS A 173 -26.38 0.95 -4.82
C LYS A 173 -25.27 1.23 -3.80
N LYS A 174 -25.41 0.77 -2.54
CA LYS A 174 -24.39 1.01 -1.50
C LYS A 174 -23.17 0.14 -1.74
N VAL A 175 -23.37 -1.16 -1.91
CA VAL A 175 -22.29 -2.11 -2.21
C VAL A 175 -21.58 -1.73 -3.50
N ARG A 176 -22.34 -1.39 -4.55
CA ARG A 176 -21.77 -0.95 -5.83
C ARG A 176 -20.88 0.27 -5.70
N ARG A 177 -21.36 1.35 -5.05
CA ARG A 177 -20.56 2.58 -4.86
C ARG A 177 -19.31 2.30 -4.05
N ARG A 178 -19.44 1.56 -2.95
CA ARG A 178 -18.29 1.16 -2.12
C ARG A 178 -17.23 0.45 -2.95
N SER A 179 -17.63 -0.55 -3.74
CA SER A 179 -16.70 -1.34 -4.57
C SER A 179 -16.06 -0.50 -5.68
N ILE A 180 -16.78 0.45 -6.30
CA ILE A 180 -16.20 1.39 -7.27
C ILE A 180 -15.14 2.27 -6.62
N PHE A 181 -15.45 2.89 -5.48
CA PHE A 181 -14.49 3.76 -4.79
C PHE A 181 -13.27 2.99 -4.26
N LEU A 182 -13.47 1.78 -3.74
CA LEU A 182 -12.35 0.89 -3.41
C LEU A 182 -11.52 0.56 -4.66
N GLY A 183 -12.15 0.23 -5.79
CA GLY A 183 -11.45 -0.08 -7.04
C GLY A 183 -10.62 1.10 -7.56
N ILE A 184 -11.21 2.29 -7.63
CA ILE A 184 -10.51 3.52 -8.04
C ILE A 184 -9.35 3.82 -7.08
N GLY A 185 -9.61 3.75 -5.77
CA GLY A 185 -8.59 3.97 -4.74
C GLY A 185 -7.41 3.02 -4.89
N THR A 186 -7.69 1.75 -5.18
CA THR A 186 -6.70 0.68 -5.38
C THR A 186 -5.83 0.96 -6.60
N ILE A 187 -6.42 1.38 -7.73
CA ILE A 187 -5.67 1.80 -8.94
C ILE A 187 -4.78 3.01 -8.65
N CYS A 188 -5.33 4.04 -8.01
CA CYS A 188 -4.57 5.25 -7.68
C CYS A 188 -3.37 4.94 -6.78
N VAL A 189 -3.55 4.12 -5.72
CA VAL A 189 -2.44 3.72 -4.85
C VAL A 189 -1.41 2.87 -5.59
N LEU A 190 -1.84 1.97 -6.47
CA LEU A 190 -0.94 1.16 -7.31
C LEU A 190 -0.08 2.04 -8.22
N ILE A 191 -0.73 2.88 -9.03
CA ILE A 191 -0.05 3.75 -10.00
C ILE A 191 0.89 4.70 -9.25
N GLY A 192 0.40 5.37 -8.21
CA GLY A 192 1.21 6.26 -7.38
C GLY A 192 2.42 5.54 -6.78
N GLY A 193 2.22 4.35 -6.19
CA GLY A 193 3.30 3.56 -5.59
C GLY A 193 4.37 3.09 -6.57
N ILE A 194 3.97 2.61 -7.76
CA ILE A 194 4.92 2.20 -8.80
C ILE A 194 5.68 3.42 -9.32
N VAL A 195 4.99 4.51 -9.65
CA VAL A 195 5.65 5.71 -10.19
C VAL A 195 6.61 6.31 -9.16
N LEU A 196 6.26 6.32 -7.86
CA LEU A 196 7.17 6.76 -6.79
C LEU A 196 8.46 5.95 -6.73
N SER A 197 8.40 4.66 -7.08
CA SER A 197 9.58 3.78 -7.06
C SER A 197 10.56 4.05 -8.20
N PHE A 198 10.12 4.73 -9.27
CA PHE A 198 10.95 5.04 -10.45
C PHE A 198 11.03 6.54 -10.76
N ALA A 199 10.55 7.41 -9.87
CA ALA A 199 10.46 8.83 -10.13
C ALA A 199 11.84 9.51 -10.16
N ALA A 200 12.32 9.84 -11.37
CA ALA A 200 13.61 10.50 -11.57
C ALA A 200 13.59 12.02 -11.25
N THR A 201 12.42 12.64 -11.19
CA THR A 201 12.29 14.10 -10.96
C THR A 201 11.32 14.41 -9.83
N LYS A 202 11.56 15.54 -9.16
CA LYS A 202 10.69 16.09 -8.10
C LYS A 202 9.23 16.22 -8.53
N ILE A 203 8.99 16.65 -9.77
CA ILE A 203 7.62 16.86 -10.29
C ILE A 203 6.90 15.52 -10.39
N ILE A 204 7.53 14.52 -11.01
CA ILE A 204 6.96 13.18 -11.15
C ILE A 204 6.70 12.56 -9.78
N TYR A 205 7.67 12.69 -8.85
CA TYR A 205 7.52 12.19 -7.48
C TYR A 205 6.35 12.84 -6.75
N THR A 206 6.22 14.17 -6.83
CA THR A 206 5.13 14.90 -6.17
C THR A 206 3.77 14.52 -6.75
N LEU A 207 3.66 14.43 -8.08
CA LEU A 207 2.44 13.97 -8.75
C LEU A 207 2.08 12.54 -8.35
N ALA A 208 3.05 11.65 -8.26
CA ALA A 208 2.83 10.27 -7.85
C ALA A 208 2.34 10.16 -6.39
N LEU A 209 2.91 10.97 -5.48
CA LEU A 209 2.39 11.10 -4.10
C LEU A 209 0.95 11.61 -4.11
N LEU A 210 0.64 12.65 -4.89
CA LEU A 210 -0.72 13.18 -4.98
C LEU A 210 -1.70 12.11 -5.49
N VAL A 211 -1.35 11.39 -6.56
CA VAL A 211 -2.16 10.27 -7.09
C VAL A 211 -2.37 9.19 -6.02
N GLN A 212 -1.33 8.81 -5.28
CA GLN A 212 -1.45 7.84 -4.18
C GLN A 212 -2.41 8.36 -3.09
N ASN A 213 -2.30 9.64 -2.73
CA ASN A 213 -3.15 10.27 -1.71
C ASN A 213 -4.61 10.43 -2.16
N PHE A 214 -4.87 10.71 -3.44
CA PHE A 214 -6.22 10.61 -3.99
C PHE A 214 -6.80 9.19 -3.83
N GLY A 215 -5.95 8.17 -3.99
CA GLY A 215 -6.34 6.80 -3.73
C GLY A 215 -6.79 6.57 -2.28
N PHE A 216 -6.05 7.12 -1.31
CA PHE A 216 -6.45 7.09 0.10
C PHE A 216 -7.76 7.83 0.37
N ILE A 217 -7.98 8.99 -0.27
CA ILE A 217 -9.26 9.71 -0.17
C ILE A 217 -10.41 8.83 -0.67
N PHE A 218 -10.25 8.13 -1.79
CA PHE A 218 -11.27 7.23 -2.29
C PHE A 218 -11.54 6.04 -1.36
N PHE A 219 -10.50 5.49 -0.72
CA PHE A 219 -10.70 4.50 0.33
C PHE A 219 -11.51 5.07 1.50
N PHE A 220 -11.19 6.28 1.97
CA PHE A 220 -11.94 6.93 3.03
C PHE A 220 -13.42 7.09 2.65
N ILE A 221 -13.69 7.66 1.46
CA ILE A 221 -15.04 7.83 0.91
C ILE A 221 -15.80 6.50 0.84
N SER A 222 -15.13 5.40 0.45
CA SER A 222 -15.75 4.08 0.37
C SER A 222 -16.34 3.62 1.72
N THR A 223 -15.73 4.02 2.84
CA THR A 223 -16.20 3.64 4.18
C THR A 223 -17.44 4.39 4.67
N LEU A 224 -17.84 5.44 3.95
CA LEU A 224 -19.07 6.20 4.19
C LEU A 224 -20.30 5.47 3.64
N PHE A 225 -20.11 4.47 2.77
CA PHE A 225 -21.19 3.68 2.16
C PHE A 225 -21.45 2.34 2.88
N ASN A 226 -21.08 2.25 4.17
CA ASN A 226 -21.37 1.08 5.00
C ASN A 226 -22.77 1.11 5.63
#